data_AF-A0A7S4M0K5-F1
#
_entry.id   AF-A0A7S4M0K5-F1
#
_cell.length_a   1.000
_cell.length_b   1.000
_cell.length_c   1.000
_cell.angle_alpha   90.00
_cell.angle_beta   90.00
_cell.angle_gamma   90.00
#
_symmetry.space_group_name_H-M   'P 1'
#
loop_
_entity.id
_entity.type
_entity.pdbx_description
1 polymer ?
#
loop_
_entity_poly.entity_id
_entity_poly.type
_entity_poly.pdbx_seq_one_letter_code
_entity_poly.pdbx_strand_id
1 'polypeptide(L)'
;QRGIFSLDPLLRMLSNFRTSADLSSRIQSLYEILDANGNGEVSFQELSEGLKKISSSTHETPVHLSPDDYHTITMGPDGTFCQANGCLSSERFEKMIRYHLFLYVQRQLAVGILQESKSKTLSSSAAALFGIKLLMLQSNSASGKSAAQEMGRHEGEEEARETSSSSSHSEILTRLSTIEKHVKTITQQKERILHLEHKVDLLLSQTNGDKSEGLDSSFDVIKRLHFFNHPNSLSNRKRSDASERSTQDECATPEDKSRSIYSWISAAVLPRT
;
A
#
# COMPACT_ATOMS: atom_id res chain seq x y z
N GLN A 1 3.60 6.34 -14.40
CA GLN A 1 3.57 5.65 -13.09
C GLN A 1 4.90 5.00 -12.70
N ARG A 2 6.03 5.18 -13.41
CA ARG A 2 7.29 4.52 -13.06
C ARG A 2 7.88 5.00 -11.71
N GLY A 3 7.72 6.28 -11.36
CA GLY A 3 8.39 6.85 -10.19
C GLY A 3 8.03 6.28 -8.82
N ILE A 4 6.77 5.87 -8.60
CA ILE A 4 6.34 5.37 -7.27
C ILE A 4 7.01 4.03 -6.93
N PHE A 5 7.37 3.24 -7.93
CA PHE A 5 8.00 1.92 -7.74
C PHE A 5 9.52 1.98 -7.64
N SER A 6 10.14 3.14 -7.91
CA SER A 6 11.59 3.30 -7.86
C SER A 6 12.16 3.04 -6.45
N LEU A 7 11.40 3.33 -5.40
CA LEU A 7 11.80 3.10 -4.01
C LEU A 7 11.49 1.69 -3.48
N ASP A 8 10.77 0.84 -4.23
CA ASP A 8 10.29 -0.46 -3.72
C ASP A 8 11.40 -1.36 -3.12
N PRO A 9 12.61 -1.47 -3.70
CA PRO A 9 13.70 -2.24 -3.09
C PRO A 9 14.07 -1.74 -1.68
N LEU A 10 14.22 -0.42 -1.53
CA LEU A 10 14.49 0.22 -0.24
C LEU A 10 13.34 0.00 0.75
N LEU A 11 12.10 0.19 0.30
CA LEU A 11 10.91 0.04 1.14
C LEU A 11 10.71 -1.40 1.60
N ARG A 12 11.07 -2.38 0.77
CA ARG A 12 11.10 -3.80 1.13
C ARG A 12 12.05 -4.05 2.30
N MET A 13 13.27 -3.52 2.24
CA MET A 13 14.25 -3.63 3.32
C MET A 13 13.73 -3.01 4.62
N LEU A 14 13.15 -1.80 4.53
CA LEU A 14 12.59 -1.09 5.68
C LEU A 14 11.34 -1.77 6.25
N SER A 15 10.59 -2.52 5.44
CA SER A 15 9.35 -3.17 5.87
C SER A 15 9.55 -4.21 6.99
N ASN A 16 10.78 -4.70 7.22
CA ASN A 16 11.12 -5.66 8.26
C ASN A 16 11.42 -5.01 9.63
N PHE A 17 10.71 -3.93 9.96
CA PHE A 17 10.77 -3.29 11.27
C PHE A 17 9.88 -4.02 12.30
N ARG A 18 10.26 -3.98 13.58
CA ARG A 18 9.48 -4.56 14.69
C ARG A 18 8.63 -3.55 15.44
N THR A 19 9.15 -2.34 15.60
CA THR A 19 8.51 -1.24 16.35
C THR A 19 8.65 0.06 15.58
N SER A 20 7.87 1.08 15.94
CA SER A 20 8.03 2.41 15.34
C SER A 20 9.40 3.02 15.61
N ALA A 21 9.98 2.79 16.79
CA ALA A 21 11.29 3.30 17.16
C ALA A 21 12.42 2.62 16.36
N ASP A 22 12.32 1.30 16.13
CA ASP A 22 13.22 0.57 15.22
C ASP A 22 13.15 1.15 13.80
N LEU A 23 11.95 1.42 13.30
CA LEU A 23 11.79 2.05 11.99
C LEU A 23 12.44 3.46 11.94
N SER A 24 12.18 4.33 12.92
CA SER A 24 12.81 5.67 12.97
C SER A 24 14.33 5.57 13.01
N SER A 25 14.89 4.67 13.83
CA SER A 25 16.34 4.48 13.91
C SER A 25 16.94 4.05 12.56
N ARG A 26 16.30 3.12 11.85
CA ARG A 26 16.76 2.69 10.52
C ARG A 26 16.66 3.79 9.48
N ILE A 27 15.58 4.58 9.52
CA ILE A 27 15.41 5.74 8.61
C ILE A 27 16.47 6.80 8.90
N GLN A 28 16.79 7.05 10.17
CA GLN A 28 17.82 8.01 10.57
C GLN A 28 19.22 7.56 10.11
N SER A 29 19.58 6.29 10.32
CA SER A 29 20.86 5.78 9.79
C SER A 29 20.93 5.83 8.26
N LEU A 30 19.80 5.59 7.58
CA LEU A 30 19.72 5.76 6.13
C LEU A 30 19.95 7.23 5.74
N TYR A 31 19.33 8.18 6.45
CA TYR A 31 19.49 9.60 6.21
C TYR A 31 20.95 10.04 6.35
N GLU A 32 21.64 9.61 7.42
CA GLU A 32 23.06 9.90 7.67
C GLU A 32 23.97 9.36 6.56
N ILE A 33 23.61 8.24 5.92
CA ILE A 33 24.36 7.70 4.77
C ILE A 33 24.13 8.54 3.50
N LEU A 34 22.92 9.10 3.35
CA LEU A 34 22.54 9.89 2.19
C LEU A 34 23.09 11.32 2.25
N ASP A 35 23.11 11.94 3.44
CA ASP A 35 23.70 13.26 3.68
C ASP A 35 25.24 13.18 3.69
N ALA A 36 25.80 12.93 2.49
CA ALA A 36 27.23 12.70 2.31
C ALA A 36 28.09 13.93 2.62
N ASN A 37 27.51 15.14 2.53
CA ASN A 37 28.20 16.39 2.80
C ASN A 37 28.06 16.87 4.26
N GLY A 38 27.12 16.31 5.02
CA GLY A 38 26.90 16.59 6.45
C GLY A 38 26.24 17.95 6.73
N ASN A 39 25.50 18.50 5.78
CA ASN A 39 24.84 19.81 5.93
C ASN A 39 23.47 19.71 6.62
N GLY A 40 23.00 18.51 6.95
CA GLY A 40 21.70 18.29 7.57
C GLY A 40 20.52 18.36 6.59
N GLU A 41 20.79 18.27 5.28
CA GLU A 41 19.80 18.23 4.22
C GLU A 41 20.20 17.21 3.14
N VAL A 42 19.22 16.56 2.53
CA VAL A 42 19.47 15.63 1.41
C VAL A 42 18.93 16.22 0.13
N SER A 43 19.82 16.52 -0.80
CA SER A 43 19.51 16.97 -2.15
C SER A 43 19.09 15.82 -3.07
N PHE A 44 18.56 16.14 -4.25
CA PHE A 44 18.27 15.14 -5.29
C PHE A 44 19.50 14.30 -5.65
N GLN A 45 20.65 14.94 -5.80
CA GLN A 45 21.89 14.28 -6.20
C GLN A 45 22.34 13.27 -5.15
N GLU A 46 22.36 13.69 -3.88
CA GLU A 46 22.70 12.84 -2.73
C GLU A 46 21.75 11.66 -2.59
N LEU A 47 20.43 11.89 -2.74
CA LEU A 47 19.47 10.81 -2.70
C LEU A 47 19.70 9.81 -3.86
N SER A 48 19.87 10.30 -5.09
CA SER A 48 20.06 9.46 -6.27
C SER A 48 21.36 8.63 -6.19
N GLU A 49 22.47 9.26 -5.81
CA GLU A 49 23.77 8.59 -5.67
C GLU A 49 23.79 7.63 -4.47
N GLY A 50 23.24 8.07 -3.34
CA GLY A 50 23.15 7.26 -2.13
C GLY A 50 22.29 6.00 -2.33
N LEU A 51 21.14 6.10 -3.00
CA LEU A 51 20.30 4.94 -3.32
C LEU A 51 21.00 3.95 -4.26
N LYS A 52 21.77 4.43 -5.24
CA LYS A 52 22.59 3.57 -6.10
C LYS A 52 23.66 2.82 -5.30
N LYS A 53 24.31 3.49 -4.35
CA LYS A 53 25.33 2.89 -3.48
C LYS A 53 24.73 1.82 -2.56
N ILE A 54 23.58 2.10 -1.95
CA ILE A 54 22.89 1.16 -1.05
C ILE A 54 22.41 -0.07 -1.83
N SER A 55 21.75 0.12 -2.98
CA SER A 55 21.26 -1.01 -3.80
C SER A 55 22.39 -1.90 -4.33
N SER A 56 23.55 -1.30 -4.64
CA SER A 56 24.75 -2.06 -5.03
C SER A 56 25.26 -2.98 -3.91
N SER A 57 25.03 -2.62 -2.64
CA SER A 57 25.46 -3.43 -1.49
C SER A 57 24.53 -4.59 -1.17
N THR A 58 23.24 -4.49 -1.53
CA THR A 58 22.21 -5.48 -1.16
C THR A 58 21.99 -6.56 -2.23
N HIS A 59 22.78 -6.56 -3.32
CA HIS A 59 22.55 -7.40 -4.51
C HIS A 59 21.15 -7.23 -5.15
N GLU A 60 20.43 -6.17 -4.80
CA GLU A 60 19.14 -5.85 -5.42
C GLU A 60 19.35 -5.05 -6.71
N THR A 61 18.32 -4.99 -7.55
CA THR A 61 18.35 -4.18 -8.77
C THR A 61 18.69 -2.73 -8.44
N PRO A 62 19.70 -2.13 -9.11
CA PRO A 62 20.09 -0.75 -8.85
C PRO A 62 18.90 0.21 -8.94
N VAL A 63 18.74 1.05 -7.91
CA VAL A 63 17.69 2.06 -7.90
C VAL A 63 18.13 3.23 -8.75
N HIS A 64 17.44 3.43 -9.88
CA HIS A 64 17.63 4.60 -10.74
C HIS A 64 16.52 5.61 -10.48
N LEU A 65 16.90 6.77 -9.96
CA LEU A 65 15.98 7.85 -9.67
C LEU A 65 16.18 9.00 -10.69
N SER A 66 15.18 9.22 -11.54
CA SER A 66 15.15 10.40 -12.42
C SER A 66 14.64 11.64 -11.68
N PRO A 67 14.84 12.87 -12.21
CA PRO A 67 14.26 14.08 -11.61
C PRO A 67 12.73 14.02 -11.48
N ASP A 68 12.03 13.45 -12.46
CA ASP A 68 10.58 13.27 -12.43
C ASP A 68 10.15 12.28 -11.34
N ASP A 69 10.93 11.22 -11.15
CA ASP A 69 10.70 10.27 -10.06
C ASP A 69 10.94 10.94 -8.72
N TYR A 70 12.01 11.73 -8.57
CA TYR A 70 12.29 12.51 -7.36
C TYR A 70 11.14 13.45 -7.03
N HIS A 71 10.65 14.21 -8.02
CA HIS A 71 9.49 15.07 -7.83
C HIS A 71 8.28 14.25 -7.37
N THR A 72 8.00 13.12 -8.02
CA THR A 72 6.86 12.25 -7.68
C THR A 72 6.96 11.70 -6.26
N ILE A 73 8.13 11.24 -5.82
CA ILE A 73 8.30 10.67 -4.47
C ILE A 73 8.38 11.75 -3.38
N THR A 74 8.75 12.97 -3.73
CA THR A 74 8.76 14.08 -2.76
C THR A 74 7.39 14.75 -2.64
N MET A 75 6.40 14.38 -3.47
CA MET A 75 5.01 14.81 -3.27
C MET A 75 4.31 13.93 -2.23
N GLY A 76 3.82 14.56 -1.16
CA GLY A 76 2.96 13.99 -0.14
C GLY A 76 1.50 14.42 -0.28
N PRO A 77 0.62 13.94 0.62
CA PRO A 77 -0.80 14.30 0.63
C PRO A 77 -1.03 15.78 0.99
N ASP A 78 -0.15 16.36 1.82
CA ASP A 78 -0.24 17.75 2.30
C ASP A 78 0.69 18.70 1.51
N GLY A 79 1.12 18.28 0.31
CA GLY A 79 2.07 19.01 -0.53
C GLY A 79 3.46 18.39 -0.56
N THR A 80 4.47 19.17 -0.91
CA THR A 80 5.84 18.67 -1.06
C THR A 80 6.53 18.44 0.29
N PHE A 81 7.22 17.30 0.42
CA PHE A 81 8.14 17.03 1.51
C PHE A 81 9.44 17.84 1.38
N CYS A 82 9.75 18.41 0.21
CA CYS A 82 10.93 19.26 0.06
C CYS A 82 10.72 20.63 0.72
N GLN A 83 11.80 21.21 1.23
CA GLN A 83 11.83 22.63 1.61
C GLN A 83 11.81 23.54 0.37
N ALA A 84 11.85 24.86 0.59
CA ALA A 84 11.87 25.85 -0.49
C ALA A 84 13.10 25.70 -1.42
N ASN A 85 14.21 25.16 -0.92
CA ASN A 85 15.42 24.88 -1.70
C ASN A 85 15.38 23.54 -2.45
N GLY A 86 14.27 22.79 -2.38
CA GLY A 86 14.14 21.47 -3.02
C GLY A 86 14.81 20.31 -2.27
N CYS A 87 15.40 20.55 -1.10
CA CYS A 87 16.10 19.54 -0.30
C CYS A 87 15.23 18.99 0.83
N LEU A 88 15.63 17.84 1.38
CA LEU A 88 14.94 17.12 2.45
C LEU A 88 15.72 17.23 3.77
N SER A 89 15.16 17.93 4.76
CA SER A 89 15.63 17.81 6.15
C SER A 89 15.35 16.40 6.69
N SER A 90 16.08 15.94 7.72
CA SER A 90 15.85 14.65 8.39
C SER A 90 14.36 14.39 8.73
N GLU A 91 13.68 15.34 9.37
CA GLU A 91 12.27 15.18 9.76
C GLU A 91 11.34 14.95 8.54
N ARG A 92 11.54 15.75 7.48
CA ARG A 92 10.74 15.63 6.26
C ARG A 92 11.09 14.38 5.46
N PHE A 93 12.35 13.95 5.47
CA PHE A 93 12.78 12.68 4.89
C PHE A 93 12.11 11.50 5.60
N GLU A 94 12.06 11.51 6.94
CA GLU A 94 11.35 10.47 7.69
C GLU A 94 9.86 10.42 7.34
N LYS A 95 9.18 11.57 7.29
CA LYS A 95 7.77 11.65 6.88
C LYS A 95 7.57 11.09 5.47
N MET A 96 8.43 11.47 4.53
CA MET A 96 8.41 10.98 3.15
C MET A 96 8.55 9.45 3.10
N ILE A 97 9.56 8.88 3.77
CA ILE A 97 9.80 7.43 3.78
C ILE A 97 8.65 6.68 4.44
N ARG A 98 8.11 7.18 5.56
CA ARG A 98 6.95 6.56 6.22
C ARG A 98 5.72 6.56 5.33
N TYR A 99 5.46 7.65 4.60
CA TYR A 99 4.37 7.74 3.65
C TYR A 99 4.52 6.71 2.52
N HIS A 100 5.70 6.62 1.90
CA HIS A 100 5.93 5.63 0.84
C HIS A 100 5.93 4.19 1.35
N LEU A 101 6.44 3.96 2.56
CA LEU A 101 6.37 2.64 3.19
C LEU A 101 4.93 2.22 3.46
N PHE A 102 4.06 3.16 3.88
CA PHE A 102 2.63 2.92 4.02
C PHE A 102 2.01 2.48 2.68
N LEU A 103 2.27 3.22 1.60
CA LEU A 103 1.77 2.86 0.26
C LEU A 103 2.31 1.51 -0.21
N TYR A 104 3.58 1.22 0.07
CA TYR A 104 4.20 -0.07 -0.26
C TYR A 104 3.53 -1.22 0.48
N VAL A 105 3.35 -1.11 1.80
CA VAL A 105 2.68 -2.14 2.62
C VAL A 105 1.23 -2.33 2.15
N GLN A 106 0.53 -1.25 1.80
CA GLN A 106 -0.83 -1.32 1.25
C GLN A 106 -0.87 -2.10 -0.07
N ARG A 107 0.10 -1.87 -0.97
CA ARG A 107 0.23 -2.66 -2.21
C ARG A 107 0.50 -4.13 -1.92
N GLN A 108 1.42 -4.45 -1.00
CA GLN A 108 1.73 -5.83 -0.64
C GLN A 108 0.52 -6.56 -0.04
N LEU A 109 -0.26 -5.86 0.80
CA LEU A 109 -1.50 -6.40 1.34
C LEU A 109 -2.52 -6.73 0.24
N ALA A 110 -2.73 -5.80 -0.70
CA ALA A 110 -3.65 -6.02 -1.82
C ALA A 110 -3.22 -7.21 -2.69
N VAL A 111 -1.91 -7.33 -2.97
CA VAL A 111 -1.36 -8.48 -3.71
C VAL A 111 -1.58 -9.78 -2.94
N GLY A 112 -1.34 -9.79 -1.62
CA GLY A 112 -1.58 -10.96 -0.77
C GLY A 112 -3.04 -11.42 -0.77
N ILE A 113 -3.99 -10.48 -0.66
CA ILE A 113 -5.44 -10.79 -0.70
C ILE A 113 -5.83 -11.41 -2.06
N LEU A 114 -5.33 -10.85 -3.16
CA LEU A 114 -5.59 -11.38 -4.50
C LEU A 114 -4.99 -12.77 -4.70
N GLN A 115 -3.83 -13.06 -4.10
CA GLN A 115 -3.20 -14.38 -4.17
C GLN A 115 -3.90 -15.41 -3.28
N GLU A 116 -4.43 -15.02 -2.13
CA GLU A 116 -5.19 -15.90 -1.23
C GLU A 116 -6.44 -16.48 -1.91
N SER A 117 -7.09 -15.71 -2.80
CA SER A 117 -8.22 -16.22 -3.58
C SER A 117 -7.88 -17.41 -4.49
N LYS A 118 -6.59 -17.62 -4.80
CA LYS A 118 -6.11 -18.69 -5.68
C LYS A 118 -5.50 -19.88 -4.91
N SER A 119 -4.99 -19.66 -3.70
CA SER A 119 -4.34 -20.70 -2.89
C SER A 119 -5.23 -21.07 -1.70
N LYS A 120 -5.77 -22.29 -1.68
CA LYS A 120 -6.60 -22.80 -0.55
C LYS A 120 -5.82 -22.98 0.76
N THR A 121 -4.49 -22.81 0.77
CA THR A 121 -3.65 -23.08 1.94
C THR A 121 -2.62 -21.97 2.18
N LEU A 122 -2.65 -21.40 3.39
CA LEU A 122 -1.56 -20.65 4.06
C LEU A 122 -1.28 -19.16 3.73
N SER A 123 -2.11 -18.43 2.97
CA SER A 123 -1.84 -16.99 2.70
C SER A 123 -2.32 -16.00 3.79
N SER A 124 -3.13 -16.46 4.76
CA SER A 124 -3.80 -15.57 5.73
C SER A 124 -2.85 -14.86 6.72
N SER A 125 -1.72 -15.51 7.10
CA SER A 125 -0.78 -14.96 8.09
C SER A 125 0.00 -13.74 7.58
N ALA A 126 0.46 -13.76 6.33
CA ALA A 126 1.21 -12.65 5.75
C ALA A 126 0.34 -11.39 5.58
N ALA A 127 -0.90 -11.56 5.10
CA ALA A 127 -1.86 -10.46 5.00
C ALA A 127 -2.17 -9.84 6.37
N ALA A 128 -2.35 -10.67 7.40
CA ALA A 128 -2.55 -10.18 8.77
C ALA A 128 -1.36 -9.35 9.26
N LEU A 129 -0.11 -9.80 9.03
CA LEU A 129 1.10 -9.06 9.41
C LEU A 129 1.20 -7.70 8.70
N PHE A 130 0.89 -7.63 7.40
CA PHE A 130 0.87 -6.35 6.69
C PHE A 130 -0.26 -5.44 7.19
N GLY A 131 -1.43 -6.01 7.53
CA GLY A 131 -2.52 -5.27 8.17
C GLY A 131 -2.09 -4.64 9.50
N ILE A 132 -1.41 -5.39 10.37
CA ILE A 132 -0.86 -4.86 11.62
C ILE A 132 0.15 -3.74 11.35
N LYS A 133 1.06 -3.91 10.38
CA LYS A 133 2.04 -2.87 10.01
C LYS A 133 1.36 -1.58 9.53
N LEU A 134 0.25 -1.66 8.79
CA LEU A 134 -0.53 -0.46 8.41
C LEU A 134 -1.07 0.29 9.62
N LEU A 135 -1.61 -0.43 10.60
CA LEU A 135 -2.12 0.17 11.83
C LEU A 135 -1.00 0.88 12.62
N MET A 136 0.18 0.26 12.71
CA MET A 136 1.35 0.86 13.37
C MET A 136 1.86 2.11 12.65
N LEU A 137 1.74 2.19 11.32
CA LEU A 137 2.12 3.38 10.56
C LEU A 137 1.10 4.52 10.73
N GLN A 138 -0.19 4.20 10.91
CA GLN A 138 -1.26 5.19 11.07
C GLN A 138 -1.31 5.83 12.47
N SER A 139 -1.00 5.06 13.52
CA SER A 139 -1.10 5.55 14.91
C SER A 139 -0.21 6.78 15.18
N ASN A 140 0.92 6.90 14.48
CA ASN A 140 1.87 7.98 14.69
C ASN A 140 1.38 9.32 14.12
N SER A 141 0.62 9.28 13.04
CA SER A 141 0.11 10.48 12.36
C SER A 141 -0.93 11.24 13.18
N ALA A 142 -1.61 10.54 14.11
CA ALA A 142 -2.68 11.12 14.92
C ALA A 142 -2.17 11.90 16.15
N SER A 143 -0.98 11.59 16.67
CA SER A 143 -0.52 12.18 17.95
C SER A 143 0.00 13.63 17.84
N GLY A 144 0.35 14.10 16.63
CA GLY A 144 1.05 15.39 16.45
C GLY A 144 0.17 16.65 16.45
N LYS A 145 -1.16 16.54 16.45
CA LYS A 145 -2.04 17.72 16.28
C LYS A 145 -2.46 18.41 17.58
N SER A 146 -2.11 17.88 18.76
CA SER A 146 -2.66 18.39 20.02
C SER A 146 -1.80 19.43 20.76
N ALA A 147 -0.55 19.67 20.34
CA ALA A 147 0.40 20.49 21.13
C ALA A 147 0.63 21.92 20.61
N ALA A 148 0.21 22.25 19.38
CA ALA A 148 0.51 23.55 18.77
C ALA A 148 -0.60 24.61 18.93
N GLN A 149 -1.69 24.28 19.64
CA GLN A 149 -2.85 25.17 19.83
C GLN A 149 -3.02 25.59 21.29
N GLU A 150 -1.93 25.98 21.97
CA GLU A 150 -2.04 26.44 23.38
C GLU A 150 -1.05 27.57 23.78
N MET A 151 -0.41 28.25 22.82
CA MET A 151 0.50 29.39 23.12
C MET A 151 0.01 30.76 22.63
N GLY A 152 -1.30 30.93 22.43
CA GLY A 152 -1.86 32.21 21.99
C GLY A 152 -3.06 32.66 22.82
N ARG A 153 -2.81 33.54 23.80
CA ARG A 153 -3.78 34.37 24.55
C ARG A 153 -4.75 33.65 25.49
N HIS A 154 -4.50 33.77 26.80
CA HIS A 154 -5.36 34.56 27.70
C HIS A 154 -4.75 34.58 29.11
N GLU A 155 -4.28 35.75 29.57
CA GLU A 155 -4.22 36.03 31.00
C GLU A 155 -5.62 36.48 31.41
N GLY A 156 -6.27 35.72 32.29
CA GLY A 156 -7.54 36.07 32.89
C GLY A 156 -8.63 35.02 32.66
N GLU A 157 -9.14 34.50 33.78
CA GLU A 157 -10.24 33.54 33.97
C GLU A 157 -9.83 32.05 34.02
N GLU A 158 -9.24 31.76 35.17
CA GLU A 158 -9.14 30.48 35.86
C GLU A 158 -10.53 30.03 36.35
N GLU A 159 -11.18 29.09 35.66
CA GLU A 159 -11.82 27.91 36.25
C GLU A 159 -12.46 27.00 35.18
N ALA A 160 -12.20 25.70 35.33
CA ALA A 160 -12.89 24.58 34.71
C ALA A 160 -12.75 24.38 33.18
N ARG A 161 -11.66 23.71 32.74
CA ARG A 161 -11.68 22.95 31.48
C ARG A 161 -10.61 21.86 31.39
N GLU A 162 -10.72 20.86 32.27
CA GLU A 162 -10.12 19.54 32.06
C GLU A 162 -11.23 18.57 31.62
N THR A 163 -11.21 18.05 30.39
CA THR A 163 -11.89 16.77 30.00
C THR A 163 -11.73 16.36 28.53
N SER A 164 -11.16 17.17 27.63
CA SER A 164 -11.25 16.93 26.18
C SER A 164 -10.41 15.76 25.62
N SER A 165 -9.40 15.25 26.35
CA SER A 165 -8.48 14.22 25.84
C SER A 165 -9.04 12.78 25.90
N SER A 166 -10.04 12.51 26.74
CA SER A 166 -10.58 11.15 26.92
C SER A 166 -11.44 10.66 25.75
N SER A 167 -11.94 11.57 24.91
CA SER A 167 -12.92 11.23 23.87
C SER A 167 -12.31 10.37 22.76
N SER A 168 -11.16 10.77 22.23
CA SER A 168 -10.52 10.11 21.08
C SER A 168 -10.08 8.68 21.36
N HIS A 169 -9.63 8.38 22.59
CA HIS A 169 -9.25 7.02 22.95
C HIS A 169 -10.47 6.08 23.04
N SER A 170 -11.59 6.58 23.58
CA SER A 170 -12.83 5.80 23.67
C SER A 170 -13.39 5.45 22.29
N GLU A 171 -13.26 6.37 21.31
CA GLU A 171 -13.69 6.16 19.93
C GLU A 171 -12.82 5.11 19.22
N ILE A 172 -11.51 5.14 19.43
CA ILE A 172 -10.60 4.13 18.88
C ILE A 172 -10.94 2.74 19.43
N LEU A 173 -11.21 2.61 20.73
CA LEU A 173 -11.59 1.34 21.34
C LEU A 173 -12.92 0.80 20.80
N THR A 174 -13.91 1.66 20.58
CA THR A 174 -15.19 1.24 19.98
C THR A 174 -15.03 0.80 18.53
N ARG A 175 -14.19 1.48 17.76
CA ARG A 175 -13.86 1.06 16.38
C ARG A 175 -13.12 -0.28 16.35
N LEU A 176 -12.17 -0.50 17.26
CA LEU A 176 -11.47 -1.79 17.38
C LEU A 176 -12.43 -2.93 17.76
N SER A 177 -13.33 -2.71 18.71
CA SER A 177 -14.36 -3.68 19.09
C SER A 177 -15.27 -4.04 17.91
N THR A 178 -15.65 -3.04 17.11
CA THR A 178 -16.47 -3.25 15.91
C THR A 178 -15.74 -4.07 14.85
N ILE A 179 -14.45 -3.78 14.62
CA ILE A 179 -13.61 -4.54 13.69
C ILE A 179 -13.46 -5.99 14.17
N GLU A 180 -13.22 -6.21 15.47
CA GLU A 180 -13.11 -7.56 16.04
C GLU A 180 -14.40 -8.38 15.81
N LYS A 181 -15.58 -7.74 15.99
CA LYS A 181 -16.88 -8.37 15.71
C LYS A 181 -17.07 -8.72 14.23
N HIS A 182 -16.64 -7.84 13.32
CA HIS A 182 -16.69 -8.13 11.88
C HIS A 182 -15.75 -9.27 11.49
N VAL A 183 -14.52 -9.29 12.03
CA VAL A 183 -13.57 -10.39 11.80
C VAL A 183 -14.17 -11.72 12.27
N LYS A 184 -14.76 -11.79 13.47
CA LYS A 184 -15.45 -13.01 13.96
C LYS A 184 -16.57 -13.46 13.02
N THR A 185 -17.38 -12.53 12.51
CA THR A 185 -18.46 -12.83 11.57
C THR A 185 -17.92 -13.41 10.25
N ILE A 186 -16.87 -12.81 9.69
CA ILE A 186 -16.24 -13.26 8.45
C ILE A 186 -15.62 -14.65 8.64
N THR A 187 -14.94 -14.90 9.77
CA THR A 187 -14.40 -16.22 10.10
C THR A 187 -15.51 -17.28 10.18
N GLN A 188 -16.62 -16.96 10.83
CA GLN A 188 -17.76 -17.88 10.92
C GLN A 188 -18.39 -18.16 9.54
N GLN A 189 -18.50 -17.16 8.67
CA GLN A 189 -18.98 -17.35 7.31
C GLN A 189 -18.05 -18.24 6.48
N LYS A 190 -16.73 -18.07 6.64
CA LYS A 190 -15.73 -18.94 6.00
C LYS A 190 -15.90 -20.41 6.37
N GLU A 191 -16.11 -20.71 7.65
CA GLU A 191 -16.38 -22.10 8.11
C GLU A 191 -17.65 -22.68 7.49
N ARG A 192 -18.72 -21.86 7.36
CA ARG A 192 -19.96 -22.31 6.69
C ARG A 192 -19.74 -22.61 5.22
N ILE A 193 -18.93 -21.80 4.52
CA ILE A 193 -18.58 -22.03 3.11
C ILE A 193 -17.78 -23.34 2.98
N LEU A 194 -16.76 -23.56 3.82
CA LEU A 194 -15.99 -24.81 3.81
C LEU A 194 -16.86 -26.05 4.07
N HIS A 195 -17.80 -25.94 5.01
CA HIS A 195 -18.76 -27.02 5.27
C HIS A 195 -19.67 -27.30 4.07
N LEU A 196 -20.13 -26.26 3.36
CA LEU A 196 -20.92 -26.41 2.14
C LEU A 196 -20.09 -27.01 0.99
N GLU A 197 -18.84 -26.58 0.80
CA GLU A 197 -17.92 -27.18 -0.19
C GLU A 197 -17.78 -28.68 0.06
N HIS A 198 -17.51 -29.10 1.31
CA HIS A 198 -17.42 -30.52 1.67
C HIS A 198 -18.72 -31.29 1.40
N LYS A 199 -19.88 -30.68 1.67
CA LYS A 199 -21.19 -31.31 1.41
C LYS A 199 -21.45 -31.48 -0.10
N VAL A 200 -21.06 -30.51 -0.91
CA VAL A 200 -21.14 -30.60 -2.38
C VAL A 200 -20.25 -31.72 -2.90
N ASP A 201 -19.01 -31.82 -2.43
CA ASP A 201 -18.09 -32.89 -2.82
C ASP A 201 -18.63 -34.29 -2.46
N LEU A 202 -19.26 -34.41 -1.29
CA LEU A 202 -19.88 -35.66 -0.83
C LEU A 202 -21.07 -36.06 -1.72
N LEU A 203 -21.94 -35.11 -2.09
CA LEU A 203 -23.05 -35.36 -3.02
C LEU A 203 -22.55 -35.77 -4.42
N LEU A 204 -21.50 -35.12 -4.93
CA LEU A 204 -20.90 -35.47 -6.20
C LEU A 204 -20.32 -36.90 -6.18
N SER A 205 -19.68 -37.31 -5.08
CA SER A 205 -19.17 -38.68 -4.93
C SER A 205 -20.27 -39.74 -4.92
N GLN A 206 -21.42 -39.47 -4.28
CA GLN A 206 -22.57 -40.38 -4.26
C GLN A 206 -23.19 -40.56 -5.65
N THR A 207 -23.32 -39.49 -6.43
CA THR A 207 -23.93 -39.56 -7.77
C THR A 207 -23.08 -40.31 -8.81
N ASN A 208 -21.77 -40.46 -8.58
CA ASN A 208 -20.89 -41.21 -9.47
C ASN A 208 -20.82 -42.70 -9.13
N GLY A 209 -21.32 -43.13 -7.96
CA GLY A 209 -21.30 -44.53 -7.51
C GLY A 209 -22.35 -45.43 -8.18
N ASP A 210 -23.46 -44.87 -8.68
CA ASP A 210 -24.57 -45.63 -9.27
C ASP A 210 -24.51 -45.75 -10.81
N LYS A 211 -23.39 -45.35 -11.42
CA LYS A 211 -23.18 -45.46 -12.88
C LYS A 211 -22.03 -46.41 -13.22
N SER A 212 -22.02 -47.60 -12.64
CA SER A 212 -21.46 -48.74 -13.37
C SER A 212 -22.56 -49.29 -14.27
N GLU A 213 -22.27 -49.27 -15.58
CA GLU A 213 -23.07 -49.83 -16.69
C GLU A 213 -24.02 -48.86 -17.41
N GLY A 214 -23.45 -48.06 -18.33
CA GLY A 214 -24.07 -47.98 -19.65
C GLY A 214 -24.42 -46.64 -20.28
N LEU A 215 -23.99 -45.47 -19.77
CA LEU A 215 -24.27 -44.19 -20.44
C LEU A 215 -23.08 -43.22 -20.43
N ASP A 216 -22.14 -43.50 -21.32
CA ASP A 216 -20.96 -42.71 -21.64
C ASP A 216 -21.31 -41.73 -22.78
N SER A 217 -21.67 -40.47 -22.48
CA SER A 217 -21.69 -39.37 -23.48
C SER A 217 -22.12 -37.99 -22.93
N SER A 218 -23.02 -37.92 -21.94
CA SER A 218 -23.75 -36.65 -21.70
C SER A 218 -23.16 -35.72 -20.61
N PHE A 219 -22.29 -36.21 -19.71
CA PHE A 219 -21.80 -35.41 -18.57
C PHE A 219 -20.58 -34.52 -18.86
N ASP A 220 -19.93 -34.67 -20.01
CA ASP A 220 -18.81 -33.81 -20.43
C ASP A 220 -19.22 -32.37 -20.79
N VAL A 221 -20.52 -32.13 -20.99
CA VAL A 221 -21.04 -30.81 -21.36
C VAL A 221 -21.01 -29.82 -20.18
N ILE A 222 -21.21 -30.29 -18.94
CA ILE A 222 -21.30 -29.40 -17.77
C ILE A 222 -19.90 -28.98 -17.29
N LYS A 223 -18.88 -29.82 -17.41
CA LYS A 223 -17.49 -29.43 -17.13
C LYS A 223 -16.94 -28.42 -18.14
N ARG A 224 -17.46 -28.38 -19.38
CA ARG A 224 -17.08 -27.38 -20.39
C ARG A 224 -17.62 -25.97 -20.12
N LEU A 225 -18.72 -25.83 -19.37
CA LEU A 225 -19.31 -24.52 -19.09
C LEU A 225 -18.57 -23.74 -17.98
N HIS A 226 -17.83 -24.42 -17.10
CA HIS A 226 -17.06 -23.76 -16.05
C HIS A 226 -15.74 -23.13 -16.54
N PHE A 227 -15.30 -23.45 -17.77
CA PHE A 227 -14.03 -22.95 -18.33
C PHE A 227 -14.16 -21.67 -19.18
N PHE A 228 -15.38 -21.16 -19.44
CA PHE A 228 -15.60 -20.05 -20.38
C PHE A 228 -15.77 -18.64 -19.77
N ASN A 229 -15.66 -18.49 -18.44
CA ASN A 229 -15.77 -17.17 -17.78
C ASN A 229 -14.41 -16.55 -17.42
N HIS A 230 -13.51 -16.43 -18.40
CA HIS A 230 -12.37 -15.51 -18.33
C HIS A 230 -12.36 -14.62 -19.57
N PRO A 231 -12.67 -13.31 -19.46
CA PRO A 231 -12.48 -12.39 -20.57
C PRO A 231 -11.01 -11.96 -20.66
N ASN A 232 -10.47 -12.17 -21.86
CA ASN A 232 -9.40 -11.42 -22.55
C ASN A 232 -7.93 -11.68 -22.18
N SER A 233 -7.36 -12.64 -22.93
CA SER A 233 -5.98 -12.61 -23.41
C SER A 233 -5.99 -12.74 -24.94
N LEU A 234 -5.92 -11.61 -25.64
CA LEU A 234 -5.56 -11.44 -27.06
C LEU A 234 -5.13 -9.97 -27.18
N SER A 235 -4.09 -9.54 -27.90
CA SER A 235 -3.31 -10.15 -28.97
C SER A 235 -2.08 -9.29 -29.23
N ASN A 236 -0.98 -9.95 -29.59
CA ASN A 236 0.13 -9.38 -30.36
C ASN A 236 -0.38 -8.62 -31.60
N ARG A 237 0.11 -7.40 -31.82
CA ARG A 237 0.07 -6.76 -33.14
C ARG A 237 1.41 -6.11 -33.46
N LYS A 238 2.14 -6.77 -34.37
CA LYS A 238 3.25 -6.20 -35.15
C LYS A 238 2.79 -4.89 -35.80
N ARG A 239 3.61 -3.84 -35.73
CA ARG A 239 3.63 -2.76 -36.71
C ARG A 239 5.07 -2.31 -36.94
N SER A 240 5.50 -2.50 -38.17
CA SER A 240 6.70 -1.97 -38.81
C SER A 240 6.55 -0.49 -39.15
N ASP A 241 7.69 0.21 -39.08
CA ASP A 241 8.18 1.35 -39.88
C ASP A 241 7.17 2.33 -40.51
N ALA A 242 7.31 3.61 -40.15
CA ALA A 242 7.52 4.71 -41.10
C ALA A 242 7.76 6.07 -40.41
N SER A 243 8.82 6.72 -40.89
CA SER A 243 8.95 8.15 -41.21
C SER A 243 8.96 9.23 -40.12
N GLU A 244 10.09 9.94 -40.15
CA GLU A 244 10.37 11.29 -39.68
C GLU A 244 9.28 12.31 -40.05
N ARG A 245 8.96 13.21 -39.11
CA ARG A 245 8.77 14.65 -39.39
C ARG A 245 8.85 15.50 -38.13
N SER A 246 9.70 16.52 -38.24
CA SER A 246 9.84 17.70 -37.39
C SER A 246 8.59 18.58 -37.44
N THR A 247 8.18 19.15 -36.29
CA THR A 247 7.78 20.57 -36.09
C THR A 247 7.40 20.85 -34.62
N GLN A 248 8.13 21.78 -34.02
CA GLN A 248 7.77 22.89 -33.11
C GLN A 248 6.57 22.85 -32.14
N ASP A 249 6.90 23.24 -30.89
CA ASP A 249 6.21 24.16 -29.96
C ASP A 249 4.70 24.08 -29.75
N GLU A 250 4.28 23.73 -28.52
CA GLU A 250 3.35 24.57 -27.74
C GLU A 250 3.32 24.18 -26.25
N CYS A 251 3.50 25.18 -25.38
CA CYS A 251 3.42 25.09 -23.93
C CYS A 251 1.98 24.87 -23.46
N ALA A 252 1.73 23.79 -22.71
CA ALA A 252 0.51 23.62 -21.92
C ALA A 252 0.88 23.38 -20.44
N THR A 253 0.35 24.22 -19.56
CA THR A 253 0.55 24.16 -18.11
C THR A 253 -0.15 22.96 -17.47
N PRO A 254 0.44 22.30 -16.45
CA PRO A 254 -0.17 21.11 -15.84
C PRO A 254 -0.72 21.41 -14.44
N GLU A 255 -2.01 21.75 -14.31
CA GLU A 255 -2.65 21.81 -12.98
C GLU A 255 -3.80 20.80 -12.75
N ASP A 256 -4.34 20.11 -13.76
CA ASP A 256 -5.63 19.42 -13.55
C ASP A 256 -5.68 17.89 -13.70
N LYS A 257 -4.53 17.19 -13.79
CA LYS A 257 -4.53 15.72 -14.01
C LYS A 257 -4.21 14.87 -12.78
N SER A 258 -3.87 15.45 -11.64
CA SER A 258 -3.40 14.71 -10.46
C SER A 258 -4.50 14.20 -9.52
N ARG A 259 -5.78 14.56 -9.75
CA ARG A 259 -6.89 14.18 -8.85
C ARG A 259 -7.58 12.83 -9.14
N SER A 260 -7.23 12.14 -10.23
CA SER A 260 -8.06 11.02 -10.72
C SER A 260 -7.76 9.64 -10.11
N ILE A 261 -6.53 9.37 -9.64
CA ILE A 261 -6.10 7.98 -9.38
C ILE A 261 -6.32 7.53 -7.92
N TYR A 262 -6.25 8.43 -6.93
CA TYR A 262 -6.49 8.08 -5.52
C TYR A 262 -7.96 7.76 -5.20
N SER A 263 -8.88 8.11 -6.10
CA SER A 263 -10.32 7.80 -6.00
C SER A 263 -10.62 6.30 -6.14
N TRP A 264 -9.94 5.59 -7.06
CA TRP A 264 -10.24 4.18 -7.33
C TRP A 264 -9.72 3.21 -6.26
N ILE A 265 -8.56 3.48 -5.65
CA ILE A 265 -8.00 2.62 -4.60
C ILE A 265 -8.77 2.82 -3.28
N SER A 266 -9.21 4.04 -2.97
CA SER A 266 -10.07 4.31 -1.81
C SER A 266 -11.44 3.63 -1.95
N ALA A 267 -11.96 3.49 -3.17
CA ALA A 267 -13.25 2.86 -3.45
C ALA A 267 -13.24 1.32 -3.32
N ALA A 268 -12.07 0.66 -3.39
CA ALA A 268 -11.95 -0.80 -3.29
C ALA A 268 -11.71 -1.32 -1.86
N VAL A 269 -11.33 -0.43 -0.93
CA VAL A 269 -10.88 -0.82 0.43
C VAL A 269 -11.82 -0.31 1.54
N LEU A 270 -12.74 0.62 1.25
CA LEU A 270 -13.72 1.11 2.22
C LEU A 270 -15.14 0.70 1.83
N PRO A 271 -15.93 0.11 2.73
CA PRO A 271 -17.35 -0.14 2.47
C PRO A 271 -18.05 1.22 2.32
N ARG A 272 -18.78 1.39 1.22
CA ARG A 272 -19.71 2.51 1.07
C ARG A 272 -20.79 2.35 2.15
N THR A 273 -20.84 3.29 3.08
CA THR A 273 -21.97 3.48 4.02
C THR A 273 -23.20 3.96 3.26
#